data_AF-A0A3C1HAC5-F1
#
_entry.id   AF-A0A3C1HAC5-F1
#
_cell.length_a   1.000
_cell.length_b   1.000
_cell.length_c   1.000
_cell.angle_alpha   90.00
_cell.angle_beta   90.00
_cell.angle_gamma   90.00
#
_symmetry.space_group_name_H-M   'P 1'
#
loop_
_entity.id
_entity.type
_entity.pdbx_description
1 polymer ?
#
loop_
_entity_poly.entity_id
_entity_poly.type
_entity_poly.pdbx_seq_one_letter_code
_entity_poly.pdbx_strand_id
1 'polypeptide(L)'
;MGDRILARSEARSHYVLRLASTEKEVQAAQTLRFLVFNLELNEGLDSSYATCRDADPFDDVCDHLLVEDTRSQEIVGTYRLQTGMTAKAKRGYYSEQEFDFSPYEPRRSQIIELGRACVHSEHRNLAVLGLLWKGISSYAREHGGRYLIGCSSLTSQDPGIGASMYGDLERSYLAPPEWRTNPQPAYVCPLDVTAERPPKVPKLLLAYLSIGARICSPPAIDREFKTIDFLTLLDLEDLPRSTVLKYLS
;
A
#
# COMPACT_ATOMS: atom_id res chain seq x y z
N MET A 1 -39.21 11.14 33.80
CA MET A 1 -38.14 11.40 34.78
C MET A 1 -37.28 10.16 34.79
N GLY A 2 -36.25 10.07 33.96
CA GLY A 2 -34.95 10.77 34.17
C GLY A 2 -34.08 9.80 34.97
N ASP A 3 -32.92 9.32 34.55
CA ASP A 3 -32.01 9.77 33.50
C ASP A 3 -31.12 8.62 33.02
N ARG A 4 -30.60 8.81 31.81
CA ARG A 4 -29.44 8.15 31.21
C ARG A 4 -28.29 8.00 32.21
N ILE A 5 -27.62 6.85 32.24
CA ILE A 5 -26.16 6.73 31.98
C ILE A 5 -25.92 5.33 31.38
N LEU A 6 -26.07 5.18 30.05
CA LEU A 6 -25.41 4.08 29.34
C LEU A 6 -23.95 4.48 29.21
N ALA A 7 -23.15 4.08 30.20
CA ALA A 7 -21.70 4.08 30.11
C ALA A 7 -21.30 3.09 28.99
N ARG A 8 -21.28 3.55 27.74
CA ARG A 8 -20.43 2.93 26.72
C ARG A 8 -19.00 3.31 27.06
N SER A 9 -18.37 2.48 27.89
CA SER A 9 -16.93 2.39 27.95
C SER A 9 -16.43 2.12 26.53
N GLU A 10 -15.94 3.15 25.83
CA GLU A 10 -15.00 2.95 24.73
C GLU A 10 -13.79 2.25 25.32
N ALA A 11 -13.79 0.92 25.28
CA ALA A 11 -12.60 0.15 25.59
C ALA A 11 -11.50 0.66 24.66
N ARG A 12 -10.49 1.34 25.22
CA ARG A 12 -9.27 1.69 24.51
C ARG A 12 -8.83 0.44 23.76
N SER A 13 -8.82 0.54 22.43
CA SER A 13 -8.32 -0.53 21.58
C SER A 13 -6.94 -0.94 22.09
N HIS A 14 -6.67 -2.24 22.25
CA HIS A 14 -5.37 -2.76 22.65
C HIS A 14 -4.31 -2.63 21.54
N TYR A 15 -4.62 -1.89 20.47
CA TYR A 15 -3.73 -1.59 19.38
C TYR A 15 -3.13 -0.19 19.54
N VAL A 16 -1.82 -0.09 19.36
CA VAL A 16 -1.07 1.18 19.38
C VAL A 16 -0.50 1.44 18.00
N LEU A 17 -0.69 2.66 17.51
CA LEU A 17 -0.17 3.14 16.24
C LEU A 17 1.04 4.04 16.49
N ARG A 18 2.13 3.81 15.77
CA ARG A 18 3.36 4.59 15.87
C ARG A 18 4.26 4.41 14.65
N LEU A 19 5.23 5.30 14.46
CA LEU A 19 6.35 5.05 13.57
C LEU A 19 7.40 4.19 14.29
N ALA A 20 8.13 3.38 13.53
CA ALA A 20 9.34 2.75 14.02
C ALA A 20 10.38 3.83 14.38
N SER A 21 11.07 3.62 15.49
CA SER A 21 12.10 4.52 16.03
C SER A 21 13.45 3.82 16.22
N THR A 22 13.49 2.50 16.08
CA THR A 22 14.67 1.67 16.25
C THR A 22 14.77 0.60 15.18
N GLU A 23 15.99 0.13 14.90
CA GLU A 23 16.23 -0.97 13.97
C GLU A 23 15.47 -2.24 14.34
N LYS A 24 15.31 -2.54 15.65
CA LYS A 24 14.56 -3.71 16.10
C LYS A 24 13.09 -3.66 15.69
N GLU A 25 12.50 -2.48 15.67
CA GLU A 25 11.10 -2.28 15.27
C GLU A 25 10.94 -2.40 13.76
N VAL A 26 11.91 -1.92 12.99
CA VAL A 26 11.98 -2.16 11.54
C VAL A 26 12.09 -3.65 11.26
N GLN A 27 12.97 -4.36 11.97
CA GLN A 27 13.11 -5.82 11.84
C GLN A 27 11.82 -6.56 12.19
N ALA A 28 11.07 -6.12 13.20
CA ALA A 28 9.76 -6.70 13.52
C ALA A 28 8.75 -6.51 12.38
N ALA A 29 8.76 -5.35 11.72
CA ALA A 29 7.95 -5.11 10.52
C ALA A 29 8.37 -6.02 9.35
N GLN A 30 9.68 -6.20 9.13
CA GLN A 30 10.21 -7.09 8.09
C GLN A 30 9.83 -8.56 8.34
N THR A 31 9.83 -9.01 9.60
CA THR A 31 9.33 -10.34 9.98
C THR A 31 7.85 -10.47 9.69
N LEU A 32 7.02 -9.49 10.07
CA LEU A 32 5.59 -9.50 9.75
C LEU A 32 5.35 -9.59 8.23
N ARG A 33 6.08 -8.79 7.45
CA ARG A 33 6.02 -8.82 5.98
C ARG A 33 6.40 -10.18 5.43
N PHE A 34 7.45 -10.83 5.95
CA PHE A 34 7.82 -12.20 5.55
C PHE A 34 6.69 -13.19 5.83
N LEU A 35 6.09 -13.15 7.03
CA LEU A 35 4.96 -14.03 7.38
C LEU A 35 3.79 -13.86 6.39
N VAL A 36 3.49 -12.64 5.98
CA VAL A 36 2.37 -12.37 5.07
C VAL A 36 2.75 -12.65 3.60
N PHE A 37 3.81 -12.01 3.08
CA PHE A 37 4.14 -12.09 1.66
C PHE A 37 4.72 -13.43 1.26
N ASN A 38 5.66 -14.00 2.03
CA ASN A 38 6.31 -15.24 1.67
C ASN A 38 5.51 -16.46 2.13
N LEU A 39 5.06 -16.50 3.38
CA LEU A 39 4.44 -17.71 3.93
C LEU A 39 2.94 -17.82 3.62
N GLU A 40 2.22 -16.70 3.64
CA GLU A 40 0.77 -16.73 3.41
C GLU A 40 0.41 -16.54 1.93
N LEU A 41 0.98 -15.52 1.26
CA LEU A 41 0.62 -15.16 -0.11
C LEU A 41 1.50 -15.81 -1.18
N ASN A 42 2.68 -16.30 -0.81
CA ASN A 42 3.64 -16.94 -1.72
C ASN A 42 4.12 -16.01 -2.86
N GLU A 43 4.25 -14.71 -2.55
CA GLU A 43 4.69 -13.62 -3.45
C GLU A 43 6.16 -13.22 -3.19
N GLY A 44 6.50 -12.97 -1.92
CA GLY A 44 7.73 -12.28 -1.54
C GLY A 44 9.06 -12.90 -1.98
N LEU A 45 10.15 -12.17 -1.70
CA LEU A 45 11.50 -12.47 -2.20
C LEU A 45 11.99 -13.85 -1.73
N ASP A 46 12.59 -14.63 -2.63
CA ASP A 46 13.19 -15.93 -2.28
C ASP A 46 14.34 -15.80 -1.27
N SER A 47 15.07 -14.68 -1.31
CA SER A 47 16.13 -14.37 -0.34
C SER A 47 15.61 -14.20 1.08
N SER A 48 14.34 -13.84 1.27
CA SER A 48 13.75 -13.62 2.60
C SER A 48 13.74 -14.90 3.45
N TYR A 49 13.69 -16.09 2.83
CA TYR A 49 13.75 -17.37 3.55
C TYR A 49 15.07 -17.59 4.30
N ALA A 50 16.17 -16.95 3.88
CA ALA A 50 17.46 -17.08 4.54
C ALA A 50 17.50 -16.33 5.89
N THR A 51 16.68 -15.29 6.05
CA THR A 51 16.68 -14.45 7.26
C THR A 51 15.34 -14.38 7.97
N CYS A 52 14.30 -15.00 7.41
CA CYS A 52 12.91 -14.91 7.84
C CYS A 52 12.39 -13.45 7.90
N ARG A 53 12.89 -12.60 6.99
CA ARG A 53 12.57 -11.17 6.93
C ARG A 53 12.44 -10.74 5.47
N ASP A 54 11.34 -10.04 5.16
CA ASP A 54 11.19 -9.30 3.91
C ASP A 54 11.83 -7.94 4.10
N ALA A 55 13.07 -7.83 3.62
CA ALA A 55 13.92 -6.68 3.80
C ALA A 55 14.54 -6.28 2.46
N ASP A 56 14.54 -4.99 2.17
CA ASP A 56 15.17 -4.43 0.99
C ASP A 56 15.89 -3.10 1.33
N PRO A 57 16.74 -2.57 0.43
CA PRO A 57 17.49 -1.35 0.69
C PRO A 57 16.65 -0.07 0.87
N PHE A 58 15.34 -0.08 0.60
CA PHE A 58 14.46 1.06 0.89
C PHE A 58 14.08 1.15 2.36
N ASP A 59 14.21 0.07 3.13
CA ASP A 59 13.96 0.09 4.58
C ASP A 59 14.90 1.04 5.33
N ASP A 60 16.08 1.35 4.78
CA ASP A 60 17.03 2.30 5.38
C ASP A 60 16.63 3.77 5.19
N VAL A 61 15.70 4.06 4.26
CA VAL A 61 15.36 5.44 3.86
C VAL A 61 13.88 5.77 4.02
N CYS A 62 13.03 4.75 4.18
CA CYS A 62 11.60 4.92 4.37
C CYS A 62 11.25 4.97 5.86
N ASP A 63 10.12 5.61 6.16
CA ASP A 63 9.49 5.49 7.47
C ASP A 63 8.63 4.22 7.52
N HIS A 64 8.49 3.64 8.71
CA HIS A 64 7.73 2.41 8.92
C HIS A 64 6.59 2.71 9.89
N LEU A 65 5.36 2.72 9.37
CA LEU A 65 4.16 2.81 10.19
C LEU A 65 3.84 1.43 10.75
N LEU A 66 3.61 1.37 12.07
CA LEU A 66 3.40 0.14 12.81
C LEU A 66 2.09 0.20 13.58
N VAL A 67 1.39 -0.93 13.60
CA VAL A 67 0.34 -1.23 14.59
C VAL A 67 0.82 -2.38 15.45
N GLU A 68 0.88 -2.14 16.74
CA GLU A 68 1.30 -3.10 17.77
C GLU A 68 0.08 -3.59 18.55
N ASP A 69 -0.05 -4.90 18.79
CA ASP A 69 -0.97 -5.42 19.82
C ASP A 69 -0.28 -5.38 21.18
N THR A 70 -0.74 -4.48 22.06
CA THR A 70 -0.20 -4.29 23.42
C THR A 70 -0.30 -5.52 24.32
N ARG A 71 -1.14 -6.51 23.97
CA ARG A 71 -1.29 -7.74 24.76
C ARG A 71 -0.16 -8.73 24.48
N SER A 72 0.24 -8.88 23.21
CA SER A 72 1.34 -9.75 22.80
C SER A 72 2.66 -9.00 22.64
N GLN A 73 2.62 -7.67 22.55
CA GLN A 73 3.75 -6.79 22.19
C GLN A 73 4.30 -7.06 20.78
N GLU A 74 3.46 -7.62 19.90
CA GLU A 74 3.83 -7.93 18.53
C GLU A 74 3.38 -6.85 17.56
N ILE A 75 4.17 -6.62 16.52
CA ILE A 75 3.76 -5.81 15.37
C ILE A 75 2.81 -6.64 14.51
N VAL A 76 1.56 -6.19 14.40
CA VAL A 76 0.47 -6.91 13.74
C VAL A 76 0.00 -6.24 12.45
N GLY A 77 0.43 -5.00 12.18
CA GLY A 77 0.15 -4.31 10.93
C GLY A 77 1.25 -3.32 10.58
N THR A 78 1.52 -3.13 9.29
CA THR A 78 2.52 -2.16 8.85
C THR A 78 2.24 -1.58 7.45
N TYR A 79 2.75 -0.37 7.24
CA TYR A 79 3.02 0.23 5.93
C TYR A 79 4.45 0.79 5.92
N ARG A 80 5.08 0.76 4.75
CA ARG A 80 6.26 1.59 4.44
C ARG A 80 5.79 2.90 3.82
N LEU A 81 6.35 4.02 4.28
CA LEU A 81 5.99 5.38 3.87
C LEU A 81 7.24 6.10 3.36
N GLN A 82 7.14 6.77 2.22
CA GLN A 82 8.25 7.56 1.67
C GLN A 82 7.76 8.88 1.06
N THR A 83 8.24 10.01 1.59
CA THR A 83 7.96 11.31 0.98
C THR A 83 8.72 11.49 -0.33
N GLY A 84 8.17 12.28 -1.25
CA GLY A 84 8.87 12.57 -2.50
C GLY A 84 10.17 13.34 -2.34
N MET A 85 10.30 14.13 -1.28
CA MET A 85 11.56 14.82 -0.97
C MET A 85 12.63 13.84 -0.48
N THR A 86 12.25 12.85 0.34
CA THR A 86 13.16 11.76 0.74
C THR A 86 13.55 10.92 -0.47
N ALA A 87 12.58 10.53 -1.30
CA ALA A 87 12.85 9.80 -2.55
C ALA A 87 13.87 10.56 -3.44
N LYS A 88 13.68 11.88 -3.63
CA LYS A 88 14.62 12.72 -4.40
C LYS A 88 16.03 12.75 -3.83
N ALA A 89 16.16 12.81 -2.51
CA ALA A 89 17.43 12.95 -1.83
C ALA A 89 18.16 11.61 -1.63
N LYS A 90 17.46 10.49 -1.80
CA LYS A 90 17.94 9.14 -1.46
C LYS A 90 17.89 8.21 -2.67
N ARG A 91 16.99 7.23 -2.67
CA ARG A 91 16.99 6.08 -3.60
C ARG A 91 15.97 6.18 -4.73
N GLY A 92 15.31 7.32 -4.90
CA GLY A 92 14.11 7.41 -5.73
C GLY A 92 12.91 6.75 -5.07
N TYR A 93 11.81 6.61 -5.81
CA TYR A 93 10.67 5.82 -5.37
C TYR A 93 10.91 4.33 -5.60
N TYR A 94 10.32 3.45 -4.79
CA TYR A 94 10.34 2.01 -5.08
C TYR A 94 9.65 1.74 -6.42
N SER A 95 8.44 2.30 -6.60
CA SER A 95 7.62 2.18 -7.81
C SER A 95 8.25 2.83 -9.04
N GLU A 96 9.24 3.72 -8.90
CA GLU A 96 9.99 4.31 -10.02
C GLU A 96 10.92 3.28 -10.69
N GLN A 97 11.22 2.16 -10.02
CA GLN A 97 11.92 1.03 -10.63
C GLN A 97 11.02 0.30 -11.65
N GLU A 98 9.71 0.27 -11.41
CA GLU A 98 8.73 -0.46 -12.22
C GLU A 98 8.01 0.44 -13.23
N PHE A 99 7.88 1.74 -12.96
CA PHE A 99 7.11 2.69 -13.77
C PHE A 99 7.90 3.98 -14.04
N ASP A 100 7.59 4.67 -15.14
CA ASP A 100 8.15 6.00 -15.40
C ASP A 100 7.51 7.05 -14.47
N PHE A 101 8.32 7.71 -13.64
CA PHE A 101 7.84 8.72 -12.70
C PHE A 101 7.94 10.16 -13.23
N SER A 102 8.40 10.36 -14.47
CA SER A 102 8.49 11.68 -15.11
C SER A 102 7.20 12.52 -15.01
N PRO A 103 5.98 11.96 -15.18
CA PRO A 103 4.73 12.72 -15.04
C PRO A 103 4.46 13.27 -13.62
N TYR A 104 5.08 12.67 -12.60
CA TYR A 104 4.85 12.99 -11.19
C TYR A 104 5.83 14.02 -10.64
N GLU A 105 6.98 14.23 -11.30
CA GLU A 105 8.01 15.18 -10.87
C GLU A 105 7.50 16.59 -10.54
N PRO A 106 6.59 17.20 -11.32
CA PRO A 106 6.08 18.54 -11.00
C PRO A 106 5.36 18.62 -9.65
N ARG A 107 4.92 17.49 -9.09
CA ARG A 107 4.14 17.39 -7.85
C ARG A 107 4.83 16.54 -6.78
N ARG A 108 6.10 16.17 -7.00
CA ARG A 108 6.88 15.28 -6.12
C ARG A 108 6.84 15.68 -4.65
N SER A 109 6.93 16.97 -4.34
CA SER A 109 6.90 17.47 -2.96
C SER A 109 5.59 17.21 -2.22
N GLN A 110 4.52 16.83 -2.93
CA GLN A 110 3.20 16.54 -2.38
C GLN A 110 2.85 15.06 -2.45
N ILE A 111 3.76 14.20 -2.92
CA ILE A 111 3.54 12.76 -3.08
C ILE A 111 4.17 12.00 -1.92
N ILE A 112 3.42 11.04 -1.39
CA ILE A 112 3.89 10.02 -0.46
C ILE A 112 3.67 8.66 -1.09
N GLU A 113 4.75 7.90 -1.23
CA GLU A 113 4.69 6.52 -1.66
C GLU A 113 4.33 5.62 -0.46
N LEU A 114 3.38 4.72 -0.70
CA LEU A 114 2.95 3.68 0.21
C LEU A 114 3.36 2.33 -0.34
N GLY A 115 3.92 1.46 0.49
CA GLY A 115 4.28 0.11 0.10
C GLY A 115 4.30 -0.86 1.26
N ARG A 116 4.55 -2.14 0.94
CA ARG A 116 4.68 -3.24 1.92
C ARG A 116 3.53 -3.28 2.93
N ALA A 117 2.31 -3.07 2.45
CA ALA A 117 1.11 -3.06 3.25
C ALA A 117 0.73 -4.48 3.68
N CYS A 118 0.79 -4.79 4.97
CA CYS A 118 0.35 -6.08 5.47
C CYS A 118 -0.21 -6.02 6.88
N VAL A 119 -1.14 -6.93 7.16
CA VAL A 119 -1.74 -7.14 8.49
C VAL A 119 -1.73 -8.63 8.77
N HIS A 120 -1.25 -9.01 9.96
CA HIS A 120 -1.23 -10.38 10.44
C HIS A 120 -2.63 -10.98 10.33
N SER A 121 -2.74 -12.23 9.86
CA SER A 121 -4.02 -12.85 9.49
C SER A 121 -5.06 -12.82 10.62
N GLU A 122 -4.62 -13.02 11.87
CA GLU A 122 -5.47 -13.00 13.07
C GLU A 122 -5.91 -11.57 13.51
N HIS A 123 -5.28 -10.53 12.95
CA HIS A 123 -5.54 -9.12 13.29
C HIS A 123 -6.19 -8.34 12.15
N ARG A 124 -6.64 -9.00 11.09
CA ARG A 124 -7.36 -8.38 9.95
C ARG A 124 -8.77 -7.97 10.33
N ASN A 125 -8.86 -6.83 11.01
CA ASN A 125 -10.10 -6.24 11.47
C ASN A 125 -10.13 -4.73 11.18
N LEU A 126 -11.31 -4.13 11.33
CA LEU A 126 -11.52 -2.71 11.05
C LEU A 126 -10.73 -1.78 11.99
N ALA A 127 -10.37 -2.22 13.21
CA ALA A 127 -9.62 -1.40 14.14
C ALA A 127 -8.17 -1.21 13.68
N VAL A 128 -7.47 -2.30 13.31
CA VAL A 128 -6.10 -2.23 12.78
C VAL A 128 -6.05 -1.46 11.47
N LEU A 129 -6.98 -1.75 10.54
CA LEU A 129 -7.07 -1.02 9.27
C LEU A 129 -7.35 0.47 9.48
N GLY A 130 -8.26 0.81 10.40
CA GLY A 130 -8.56 2.19 10.75
C GLY A 130 -7.36 2.94 11.33
N LEU A 131 -6.57 2.28 12.19
CA LEU A 131 -5.33 2.85 12.73
C LEU A 131 -4.29 3.09 11.65
N LEU A 132 -4.05 2.14 10.75
CA LEU A 132 -3.09 2.33 9.65
C LEU A 132 -3.49 3.53 8.77
N TRP A 133 -4.77 3.63 8.38
CA TRP A 133 -5.26 4.78 7.62
C TRP A 133 -5.17 6.10 8.37
N LYS A 134 -5.46 6.11 9.67
CA LYS A 134 -5.27 7.28 10.52
C LYS A 134 -3.80 7.71 10.56
N GLY A 135 -2.89 6.76 10.62
CA GLY A 135 -1.44 7.00 10.59
C GLY A 135 -0.98 7.59 9.27
N ILE A 136 -1.39 6.99 8.15
CA ILE A 136 -1.11 7.48 6.80
C ILE A 136 -1.64 8.93 6.65
N SER A 137 -2.87 9.19 7.09
CA SER A 137 -3.47 10.54 7.06
C SER A 137 -2.66 11.56 7.86
N SER A 138 -2.29 11.21 9.10
CA SER A 138 -1.52 12.11 9.96
C SER A 138 -0.14 12.38 9.38
N TYR A 139 0.53 11.33 8.90
CA TYR A 139 1.84 11.43 8.27
C TYR A 139 1.78 12.30 7.01
N ALA A 140 0.75 12.12 6.17
CA ALA A 140 0.55 12.94 4.99
C ALA A 140 0.36 14.43 5.32
N ARG A 141 -0.50 14.73 6.29
CA ARG A 141 -0.71 16.11 6.75
C ARG A 141 0.57 16.74 7.30
N GLU A 142 1.35 16.00 8.09
CA GLU A 142 2.60 16.47 8.67
C GLU A 142 3.67 16.78 7.62
N HIS A 143 3.70 16.01 6.54
CA HIS A 143 4.70 16.14 5.47
C HIS A 143 4.20 16.92 4.24
N GLY A 144 3.02 17.54 4.30
CA GLY A 144 2.43 18.27 3.16
C GLY A 144 2.05 17.36 1.98
N GLY A 145 1.83 16.07 2.24
CA GLY A 145 1.39 15.09 1.28
C GLY A 145 -0.08 15.29 0.92
N ARG A 146 -0.36 15.46 -0.37
CA ARG A 146 -1.71 15.46 -0.95
C ARG A 146 -2.01 14.16 -1.68
N TYR A 147 -1.00 13.58 -2.32
CA TYR A 147 -1.16 12.42 -3.17
C TYR A 147 -0.52 11.20 -2.51
N LEU A 148 -1.26 10.10 -2.43
CA LEU A 148 -0.72 8.80 -2.06
C LEU A 148 -0.53 7.99 -3.34
N ILE A 149 0.67 7.44 -3.54
CA ILE A 149 1.00 6.60 -4.71
C ILE A 149 1.57 5.26 -4.25
N GLY A 150 1.40 4.20 -5.02
CA GLY A 150 2.04 2.91 -4.74
C GLY A 150 1.51 1.76 -5.59
N CYS A 151 2.22 0.64 -5.56
CA CYS A 151 1.83 -0.57 -6.27
C CYS A 151 0.76 -1.33 -5.48
N SER A 152 -0.31 -1.71 -6.18
CA SER A 152 -1.29 -2.69 -5.71
C SER A 152 -1.18 -3.93 -6.56
N SER A 153 -0.88 -5.05 -5.92
CA SER A 153 -0.42 -6.25 -6.61
C SER A 153 -1.51 -7.31 -6.74
N LEU A 154 -1.40 -8.10 -7.80
CA LEU A 154 -2.14 -9.34 -8.03
C LEU A 154 -1.16 -10.51 -8.02
N THR A 155 -1.45 -11.54 -7.22
CA THR A 155 -0.67 -12.79 -7.15
C THR A 155 -0.73 -13.56 -8.47
N SER A 156 0.14 -13.23 -9.42
CA SER A 156 0.21 -13.86 -10.73
C SER A 156 1.51 -13.47 -11.45
N GLN A 157 1.88 -14.28 -12.44
CA GLN A 157 2.89 -13.96 -13.45
C GLN A 157 2.35 -14.15 -14.87
N ASP A 158 1.08 -14.50 -15.01
CA ASP A 158 0.42 -14.69 -16.30
C ASP A 158 -0.01 -13.33 -16.88
N PRO A 159 0.60 -12.87 -17.98
CA PRO A 159 0.25 -11.60 -18.59
C PRO A 159 -1.22 -11.53 -19.02
N GLY A 160 -1.83 -12.65 -19.40
CA GLY A 160 -3.25 -12.71 -19.76
C GLY A 160 -4.17 -12.35 -18.60
N ILE A 161 -3.78 -12.73 -17.37
CA ILE A 161 -4.49 -12.35 -16.15
C ILE A 161 -4.35 -10.84 -15.91
N GLY A 162 -3.14 -10.29 -16.07
CA GLY A 162 -2.88 -8.85 -15.94
C GLY A 162 -3.67 -8.02 -16.95
N ALA A 163 -3.67 -8.43 -18.21
CA ALA A 163 -4.42 -7.79 -19.29
C ALA A 163 -5.93 -7.80 -19.06
N SER A 164 -6.50 -8.94 -18.65
CA SER A 164 -7.93 -9.04 -18.32
C SER A 164 -8.30 -8.10 -17.16
N MET A 165 -7.51 -8.08 -16.10
CA MET A 165 -7.73 -7.18 -14.96
C MET A 165 -7.65 -5.72 -15.38
N TYR A 166 -6.61 -5.35 -16.15
CA TYR A 166 -6.43 -3.98 -16.61
C TYR A 166 -7.61 -3.51 -17.48
N GLY A 167 -8.06 -4.35 -18.41
CA GLY A 167 -9.23 -4.06 -19.25
C GLY A 167 -10.51 -3.82 -18.43
N ASP A 168 -10.68 -4.51 -17.31
CA ASP A 168 -11.80 -4.28 -16.39
C ASP A 168 -11.65 -2.98 -15.60
N LEU A 169 -10.44 -2.67 -15.15
CA LEU A 169 -10.16 -1.49 -14.33
C LEU A 169 -10.15 -0.18 -15.12
N GLU A 170 -9.59 -0.17 -16.33
CA GLU A 170 -9.39 1.06 -17.10
C GLU A 170 -10.71 1.76 -17.46
N ARG A 171 -11.81 1.00 -17.57
CA ARG A 171 -13.14 1.53 -17.92
C ARG A 171 -13.71 2.47 -16.86
N SER A 172 -13.34 2.28 -15.59
CA SER A 172 -13.95 2.99 -14.46
C SER A 172 -12.95 3.69 -13.55
N TYR A 173 -11.69 3.25 -13.56
CA TYR A 173 -10.70 3.65 -12.56
C TYR A 173 -9.45 4.27 -13.15
N LEU A 174 -9.34 4.46 -14.48
CA LEU A 174 -8.17 5.07 -15.07
C LEU A 174 -7.99 6.53 -14.60
N ALA A 175 -6.77 6.90 -14.26
CA ALA A 175 -6.43 8.24 -13.84
C ALA A 175 -6.63 9.26 -14.98
N PRO A 176 -6.79 10.56 -14.67
CA PRO A 176 -6.73 11.63 -15.68
C PRO A 176 -5.42 11.59 -16.48
N PRO A 177 -5.40 12.05 -17.74
CA PRO A 177 -4.23 11.92 -18.63
C PRO A 177 -2.90 12.39 -18.04
N GLU A 178 -2.91 13.47 -17.25
CA GLU A 178 -1.72 14.05 -16.62
C GLU A 178 -1.10 13.22 -15.50
N TRP A 179 -1.79 12.16 -15.06
CA TRP A 179 -1.33 11.20 -14.06
C TRP A 179 -0.99 9.83 -14.67
N ARG A 180 -1.19 9.68 -15.98
CA ARG A 180 -0.92 8.42 -16.66
C ARG A 180 0.57 8.26 -16.93
N THR A 181 1.03 7.03 -16.78
CA THR A 181 2.40 6.63 -17.09
C THR A 181 2.43 5.23 -17.72
N ASN A 182 3.63 4.74 -18.03
CA ASN A 182 3.86 3.40 -18.53
C ASN A 182 4.83 2.65 -17.60
N PRO A 183 4.73 1.31 -17.56
CA PRO A 183 5.79 0.48 -16.99
C PRO A 183 7.13 0.74 -17.68
N GLN A 184 8.21 0.60 -16.93
CA GLN A 184 9.57 0.54 -17.48
C GLN A 184 9.69 -0.67 -18.43
N PRO A 185 10.54 -0.62 -19.47
CA PRO A 185 10.63 -1.68 -20.48
C PRO A 185 10.81 -3.11 -19.93
N ALA A 186 11.53 -3.28 -18.82
CA ALA A 186 11.76 -4.59 -18.20
C ALA A 186 10.51 -5.20 -17.53
N TYR A 187 9.52 -4.36 -17.22
CA TYR A 187 8.35 -4.72 -16.43
C TYR A 187 7.05 -4.76 -17.25
N VAL A 188 7.10 -4.48 -18.55
CA VAL A 188 5.89 -4.45 -19.39
C VAL A 188 5.10 -5.75 -19.29
N CYS A 189 3.81 -5.64 -18.96
CA CYS A 189 2.82 -6.69 -19.13
C CYS A 189 2.17 -6.55 -20.52
N PRO A 190 2.32 -7.53 -21.43
CA PRO A 190 1.59 -7.55 -22.69
C PRO A 190 0.08 -7.52 -22.48
N LEU A 191 -0.64 -6.82 -23.36
CA LEU A 191 -2.11 -6.64 -23.30
C LEU A 191 -2.84 -7.30 -24.48
N ASP A 192 -2.11 -7.99 -25.34
CA ASP A 192 -2.59 -8.62 -26.57
C ASP A 192 -3.35 -9.93 -26.34
N VAL A 193 -3.14 -10.56 -25.19
CA VAL A 193 -3.81 -11.79 -24.78
C VAL A 193 -4.54 -11.54 -23.46
N THR A 194 -5.80 -11.94 -23.37
CA THR A 194 -6.60 -11.91 -22.14
C THR A 194 -6.85 -13.32 -21.63
N ALA A 195 -6.80 -13.53 -20.32
CA ALA A 195 -7.15 -14.82 -19.72
C ALA A 195 -8.63 -15.19 -19.99
N GLU A 196 -8.90 -16.48 -20.22
CA GLU A 196 -10.26 -17.00 -20.46
C GLU A 196 -11.22 -16.73 -19.29
N ARG A 197 -10.69 -16.68 -18.08
CA ARG A 197 -11.43 -16.36 -16.86
C ARG A 197 -10.83 -15.12 -16.22
N PRO A 198 -11.60 -14.03 -16.08
CA PRO A 198 -11.08 -12.83 -15.45
C PRO A 198 -10.75 -13.10 -13.97
N PRO A 199 -9.62 -12.60 -13.47
CA PRO A 199 -9.28 -12.71 -12.06
C PRO A 199 -10.27 -11.93 -11.19
N LYS A 200 -10.37 -12.31 -9.91
CA LYS A 200 -11.04 -11.47 -8.92
C LYS A 200 -10.11 -10.31 -8.55
N VAL A 201 -10.64 -9.09 -8.51
CA VAL A 201 -9.89 -7.92 -8.02
C VAL A 201 -9.40 -8.19 -6.58
N PRO A 202 -8.10 -8.05 -6.29
CA PRO A 202 -7.57 -8.17 -4.94
C PRO A 202 -8.31 -7.26 -3.97
N LYS A 203 -8.59 -7.77 -2.76
CA LYS A 203 -9.38 -7.02 -1.76
C LYS A 203 -8.74 -5.67 -1.40
N LEU A 204 -7.41 -5.61 -1.36
CA LEU A 204 -6.67 -4.39 -1.06
C LEU A 204 -6.82 -3.36 -2.17
N LEU A 205 -6.61 -3.77 -3.43
CA LEU A 205 -6.84 -2.92 -4.60
C LEU A 205 -8.28 -2.40 -4.62
N LEU A 206 -9.27 -3.28 -4.42
CA LEU A 206 -10.68 -2.87 -4.36
C LEU A 206 -10.93 -1.85 -3.24
N ALA A 207 -10.28 -1.99 -2.08
CA ALA A 207 -10.40 -1.03 -1.00
C ALA A 207 -9.88 0.36 -1.41
N TYR A 208 -8.73 0.45 -2.07
CA TYR A 208 -8.19 1.72 -2.57
C TYR A 208 -9.10 2.34 -3.64
N LEU A 209 -9.56 1.55 -4.61
CA LEU A 209 -10.47 2.03 -5.65
C LEU A 209 -11.78 2.55 -5.04
N SER A 210 -12.30 1.89 -4.01
CA SER A 210 -13.54 2.30 -3.32
C SER A 210 -13.44 3.65 -2.61
N ILE A 211 -12.24 4.08 -2.24
CA ILE A 211 -12.01 5.37 -1.58
C ILE A 211 -11.59 6.47 -2.56
N GLY A 212 -11.53 6.18 -3.86
CA GLY A 212 -11.25 7.15 -4.90
C GLY A 212 -9.92 6.96 -5.63
N ALA A 213 -9.15 5.91 -5.33
CA ALA A 213 -7.90 5.67 -6.03
C ALA A 213 -8.13 5.40 -7.53
N ARG A 214 -7.10 5.69 -8.32
CA ARG A 214 -7.10 5.53 -9.77
C ARG A 214 -5.88 4.74 -10.22
N ILE A 215 -6.06 3.96 -11.29
CA ILE A 215 -4.98 3.24 -11.97
C ILE A 215 -4.25 4.21 -12.89
N CYS A 216 -2.93 4.27 -12.77
CA CYS A 216 -2.12 5.24 -13.51
C CYS A 216 -1.48 4.68 -14.78
N SER A 217 -1.45 3.37 -14.97
CA SER A 217 -0.72 2.76 -16.07
C SER A 217 -1.30 1.39 -16.45
N PRO A 218 -0.93 0.86 -17.62
CA PRO A 218 -0.89 -0.58 -17.83
C PRO A 218 -0.13 -1.30 -16.69
N PRO A 219 -0.42 -2.58 -16.43
CA PRO A 219 0.23 -3.32 -15.36
C PRO A 219 1.71 -3.58 -15.64
N ALA A 220 2.48 -3.72 -14.56
CA ALA A 220 3.85 -4.20 -14.56
C ALA A 220 3.90 -5.66 -14.08
N ILE A 221 4.80 -6.48 -14.62
CA ILE A 221 5.09 -7.83 -14.10
C ILE A 221 6.34 -7.76 -13.24
N ASP A 222 6.16 -7.78 -11.92
CA ASP A 222 7.24 -7.94 -10.96
C ASP A 222 7.57 -9.43 -10.82
N ARG A 223 8.71 -9.81 -11.38
CA ARG A 223 9.20 -11.20 -11.35
C ARG A 223 9.89 -11.56 -10.05
N GLU A 224 10.38 -10.57 -9.31
CA GLU A 224 11.08 -10.77 -8.05
C GLU A 224 10.08 -11.05 -6.93
N PHE A 225 9.00 -10.27 -6.89
CA PHE A 225 7.89 -10.43 -5.94
C PHE A 225 6.76 -11.31 -6.48
N LYS A 226 6.93 -11.90 -7.68
CA LYS A 226 5.98 -12.85 -8.30
C LYS A 226 4.56 -12.29 -8.43
N THR A 227 4.43 -11.01 -8.72
CA THR A 227 3.14 -10.33 -8.85
C THR A 227 2.97 -9.57 -10.17
N ILE A 228 1.74 -9.16 -10.42
CA ILE A 228 1.41 -8.15 -11.43
C ILE A 228 0.97 -6.89 -10.69
N ASP A 229 1.72 -5.82 -10.87
CA ASP A 229 1.56 -4.55 -10.17
C ASP A 229 0.75 -3.53 -10.96
N PHE A 230 -0.17 -2.89 -10.25
CA PHE A 230 -0.94 -1.76 -10.73
C PHE A 230 -0.52 -0.52 -9.95
N LEU A 231 0.05 0.47 -10.63
CA LEU A 231 0.35 1.76 -10.02
C LEU A 231 -0.97 2.49 -9.70
N THR A 232 -1.18 2.75 -8.42
CA THR A 232 -2.38 3.44 -7.91
C THR A 232 -2.05 4.81 -7.38
N LEU A 233 -2.93 5.78 -7.61
CA LEU A 233 -2.85 7.14 -7.09
C LEU A 233 -4.15 7.52 -6.40
N LEU A 234 -4.05 8.16 -5.24
CA LEU A 234 -5.18 8.71 -4.49
C LEU A 234 -4.91 10.18 -4.17
N ASP A 235 -5.86 11.06 -4.51
CA ASP A 235 -5.85 12.46 -4.09
C ASP A 235 -6.61 12.60 -2.76
N LEU A 236 -5.90 12.99 -1.70
CA LEU A 236 -6.48 13.16 -0.36
C LEU A 236 -7.46 14.35 -0.30
N GLU A 237 -7.40 15.29 -1.24
CA GLU A 237 -8.32 16.43 -1.31
C GLU A 237 -9.61 16.11 -2.08
N ASP A 238 -9.65 15.02 -2.85
CA ASP A 238 -10.82 14.59 -3.65
C ASP A 238 -11.50 13.33 -3.06
N LEU A 239 -11.33 13.10 -1.76
CA LEU A 239 -11.92 11.93 -1.11
C LEU A 239 -13.43 12.08 -0.93
N PRO A 240 -14.19 10.99 -1.10
CA PRO A 240 -15.60 10.97 -0.72
C PRO A 240 -15.76 11.39 0.74
N ARG A 241 -16.74 12.25 1.03
CA ARG A 241 -17.00 12.73 2.41
C ARG A 241 -17.18 11.59 3.42
N SER A 242 -17.77 10.47 2.99
CA SER A 242 -17.90 9.25 3.78
C SER A 242 -16.56 8.62 4.16
N THR A 243 -15.57 8.64 3.26
CA THR A 243 -14.20 8.17 3.50
C THR A 243 -13.50 9.06 4.51
N VAL A 244 -13.61 10.39 4.34
CA VAL A 244 -13.00 11.36 5.25
C VAL A 244 -13.50 11.14 6.68
N LEU A 245 -14.81 11.03 6.87
CA LEU A 245 -15.43 10.79 8.18
C LEU A 245 -15.10 9.43 8.79
N LYS A 246 -14.71 8.45 7.98
CA LYS A 246 -14.45 7.08 8.44
C LYS A 246 -12.98 6.86 8.80
N TYR A 247 -12.07 7.50 8.10
CA TYR A 247 -10.64 7.18 8.17
C TYR A 247 -9.73 8.38 8.48
N LEU A 248 -10.19 9.62 8.27
CA LEU A 248 -9.34 10.81 8.32
C LEU A 248 -9.76 11.85 9.36
N SER A 249 -10.93 11.70 9.98
CA SER A 249 -11.43 12.54 11.08
C SER A 249 -10.93 12.10 12.45
#